data_AF-A0A4S0MRC2-F1
#
_entry.id   AF-A0A4S0MRC2-F1
#
_cell.length_a   1.000
_cell.length_b   1.000
_cell.length_c   1.000
_cell.angle_alpha   90.00
_cell.angle_beta   90.00
_cell.angle_gamma   90.00
#
_symmetry.space_group_name_H-M   'P 1'
#
loop_
_entity.id
_entity.type
_entity.pdbx_description
1 polymer ?
#
loop_
_entity_poly.entity_id
_entity_poly.type
_entity_poly.pdbx_seq_one_letter_code
_entity_poly.pdbx_strand_id
1 'polypeptide(L)'
;TYTDTFNVVSADGTPTTVTINILGTNDAAVLSSDVKNLTETNAAADISTSGTLTISDVDSDAHFVAQAGTAGLYGTFAIDADGAWTYTASSAHDEFVAGTTYT
;
A
#
# COMPACT_ATOMS: atom_id res chain seq x y z
N THR A 1 8.45 9.88 19.38
CA THR A 1 8.38 9.85 20.86
C THR A 1 7.88 11.20 21.34
N TYR A 2 7.01 11.22 22.35
CA TYR A 2 6.51 12.46 22.95
C TYR A 2 6.86 12.45 24.44
N THR A 3 7.26 13.60 24.96
CA THR A 3 7.61 13.77 26.37
C THR A 3 6.74 14.87 26.94
N ASP A 4 6.03 14.53 28.02
CA ASP A 4 5.26 15.48 28.81
C ASP A 4 5.90 15.64 30.19
N THR A 5 5.79 16.83 30.78
CA THR A 5 6.39 17.11 32.10
C THR A 5 5.46 17.96 32.94
N PHE A 6 5.13 17.44 34.12
CA PHE A 6 4.29 18.10 35.11
C PHE A 6 5.14 18.54 36.29
N ASN A 7 5.10 19.84 36.61
CA ASN A 7 5.67 20.35 37.84
C ASN A 7 4.71 20.09 39.00
N VAL A 8 5.20 19.47 40.06
CA VAL A 8 4.44 19.20 41.29
C VAL A 8 5.18 19.76 42.49
N VAL A 9 4.45 20.08 43.55
CA VAL A 9 5.02 20.64 44.78
C VAL A 9 4.61 19.73 45.93
N SER A 10 5.57 19.29 46.74
CA SER A 10 5.29 18.52 47.95
C SER A 10 4.66 19.40 49.03
N ALA A 11 4.09 18.78 50.06
CA ALA A 11 3.40 19.50 51.14
C ALA A 11 4.29 20.53 51.88
N ASP A 12 5.61 20.36 51.82
CA ASP A 12 6.61 21.28 52.40
C ASP A 12 7.01 22.44 51.47
N GLY A 13 6.42 22.53 50.26
CA GLY A 13 6.71 23.58 49.28
C GLY A 13 7.86 23.26 48.33
N THR A 14 8.50 22.09 48.42
CA THR A 14 9.61 21.72 47.52
C THR A 14 9.06 21.36 46.12
N PRO A 15 9.52 22.02 45.03
CA PRO A 15 9.13 21.67 43.68
C PRO A 15 9.87 20.42 43.17
N THR A 16 9.17 19.58 42.43
CA THR A 16 9.73 18.43 41.68
C THR A 16 8.97 18.24 40.37
N THR A 17 9.40 17.32 39.51
CA THR A 17 8.80 17.08 38.20
C THR A 17 8.46 15.61 38.01
N VAL A 18 7.28 15.35 37.43
CA VAL A 18 6.91 14.05 36.86
C VAL A 18 7.08 14.14 35.35
N THR A 19 7.95 13.30 34.80
CA THR A 19 8.16 13.19 33.35
C THR A 19 7.45 11.94 32.84
N ILE A 20 6.64 12.10 31.80
CA ILE A 20 5.95 11.01 31.13
C ILE A 20 6.55 10.87 29.72
N ASN A 21 6.97 9.65 29.39
CA ASN A 21 7.47 9.31 28.07
C ASN A 21 6.44 8.46 27.34
N ILE A 22 5.97 8.95 26.20
CA ILE A 22 5.06 8.23 25.30
C ILE A 22 5.88 7.75 24.11
N LEU A 23 6.03 6.44 24.00
CA LEU A 23 6.64 5.78 22.85
C LEU A 23 5.51 5.32 21.92
N GLY A 24 5.41 5.97 20.76
CA GLY A 24 4.58 5.48 19.66
C GLY A 24 5.24 4.28 18.98
N THR A 25 4.41 3.44 18.38
CA THR A 25 4.81 2.39 17.43
C THR A 25 4.42 2.82 16.02
N ASN A 26 5.05 2.22 15.01
CA ASN A 26 4.66 2.45 13.62
C ASN A 26 3.43 1.58 13.26
N ASP A 27 2.34 2.22 12.86
CA ASP A 27 1.20 1.64 12.16
C ASP A 27 1.56 1.36 10.69
N ALA A 28 1.10 0.23 10.16
CA ALA A 28 1.35 -0.11 8.76
C ALA A 28 0.45 0.73 7.84
N ALA A 29 1.00 1.19 6.72
CA ALA A 29 0.23 1.81 5.65
C ALA A 29 -0.94 0.92 5.21
N VAL A 30 -2.07 1.57 4.93
CA VAL A 30 -3.29 0.95 4.39
C VAL A 30 -3.33 1.18 2.90
N LEU A 31 -3.30 0.10 2.14
CA LEU A 31 -3.38 0.08 0.67
C LEU A 31 -4.79 -0.34 0.22
N SER A 32 -5.35 0.36 -0.77
CA SER A 32 -6.61 -0.05 -1.41
C SER A 32 -6.45 -1.34 -2.22
N SER A 33 -7.57 -1.95 -2.61
CA SER A 33 -7.58 -3.04 -3.59
C SER A 33 -8.33 -2.63 -4.86
N ASP A 34 -7.96 -3.23 -5.97
CA ASP A 34 -8.70 -3.14 -7.24
C ASP A 34 -8.83 -4.55 -7.83
N VAL A 35 -10.00 -4.82 -8.42
CA VAL A 35 -10.31 -6.09 -9.07
C VAL A 35 -10.94 -5.77 -10.42
N LYS A 36 -10.37 -6.32 -11.49
CA LYS A 36 -10.87 -6.17 -12.84
C LYS A 36 -11.38 -7.52 -13.34
N ASN A 37 -12.58 -7.52 -13.91
CA ASN A 37 -13.13 -8.65 -14.62
C ASN A 37 -12.99 -8.35 -16.12
N LEU A 38 -12.16 -9.12 -16.81
CA LEU A 38 -11.88 -8.97 -18.23
C LEU A 38 -12.44 -10.18 -18.98
N THR A 39 -12.68 -10.01 -20.27
CA THR A 39 -13.08 -11.11 -21.15
C THR A 39 -11.93 -11.40 -22.09
N GLU A 40 -11.42 -12.62 -22.01
CA GLU A 40 -10.43 -13.10 -22.95
C GLU A 40 -11.02 -13.23 -24.35
N THR A 41 -10.26 -12.80 -25.34
CA THR A 41 -10.56 -13.14 -26.74
C THR A 41 -9.34 -13.82 -27.37
N ASN A 42 -8.64 -13.19 -28.29
CA ASN A 42 -7.42 -13.68 -28.91
C ASN A 42 -6.36 -12.57 -28.99
N ALA A 43 -6.47 -11.53 -28.16
CA ALA A 43 -5.46 -10.49 -28.04
C ALA A 43 -5.08 -10.23 -26.58
N ALA A 44 -3.78 -10.08 -26.33
CA ALA A 44 -3.25 -9.71 -25.02
C ALA A 44 -3.85 -8.40 -24.47
N ALA A 45 -4.22 -7.48 -25.37
CA ALA A 45 -4.82 -6.21 -24.99
C ALA A 45 -6.19 -6.38 -24.31
N ASP A 46 -6.94 -7.45 -24.60
CA ASP A 46 -8.27 -7.67 -24.02
C ASP A 46 -8.22 -8.07 -22.54
N ILE A 47 -7.09 -8.67 -22.14
CA ILE A 47 -6.79 -9.07 -20.77
C ILE A 47 -5.66 -8.23 -20.15
N SER A 48 -5.32 -7.11 -20.79
CA SER A 48 -4.50 -6.04 -20.22
C SER A 48 -5.41 -4.97 -19.63
N THR A 49 -5.01 -4.35 -18.53
CA THR A 49 -5.85 -3.38 -17.83
C THR A 49 -5.00 -2.39 -17.05
N SER A 50 -5.65 -1.33 -16.57
CA SER A 50 -5.04 -0.35 -15.68
C SER A 50 -6.04 0.10 -14.62
N GLY A 51 -5.54 0.86 -13.65
CA GLY A 51 -6.34 1.45 -12.61
C GLY A 51 -5.50 2.39 -11.75
N THR A 52 -6.05 2.75 -10.59
CA THR A 52 -5.38 3.59 -9.60
C THR A 52 -5.57 2.96 -8.23
N LEU A 53 -4.49 2.85 -7.47
CA LEU A 53 -4.53 2.50 -6.05
C LEU A 53 -4.31 3.74 -5.20
N THR A 54 -4.83 3.72 -3.99
CA THR A 54 -4.62 4.74 -2.97
C THR A 54 -3.93 4.13 -1.77
N ILE A 55 -3.05 4.90 -1.13
CA ILE A 55 -2.34 4.52 0.09
C ILE A 55 -2.54 5.61 1.14
N SER A 56 -2.69 5.20 2.41
CA SER A 56 -2.75 6.10 3.56
C SER A 56 -1.94 5.53 4.71
N ASP A 57 -1.23 6.38 5.43
CA ASP A 57 -0.46 6.02 6.61
C ASP A 57 -0.67 7.11 7.66
N VAL A 58 -0.86 6.72 8.92
CA VAL A 58 -1.16 7.68 10.01
C VAL A 58 0.11 8.29 10.61
N ASP A 59 1.25 7.62 10.43
CA ASP A 59 2.53 8.01 11.02
C ASP A 59 3.49 8.65 10.02
N SER A 60 3.39 8.28 8.74
CA SER A 60 4.33 8.66 7.69
C SER A 60 3.65 9.18 6.43
N ASP A 61 4.43 9.82 5.55
CA ASP A 61 3.95 10.23 4.24
C ASP A 61 3.68 9.01 3.35
N ALA A 62 2.44 8.90 2.88
CA ALA A 62 1.98 7.75 2.10
C ALA A 62 2.33 7.94 0.63
N HIS A 63 3.25 7.10 0.12
CA HIS A 63 3.70 7.17 -1.27
C HIS A 63 3.88 5.77 -1.85
N PHE A 64 3.74 5.67 -3.16
CA PHE A 64 4.11 4.46 -3.89
C PHE A 64 5.58 4.50 -4.28
N VAL A 65 6.26 3.37 -4.10
CA VAL A 65 7.55 3.15 -4.76
C VAL A 65 7.25 2.67 -6.18
N ALA A 66 7.60 3.51 -7.16
CA ALA A 66 7.34 3.20 -8.56
C ALA A 66 8.01 1.89 -8.99
N GLN A 67 7.26 1.05 -9.70
CA GLN A 67 7.73 -0.17 -10.33
C GLN A 67 7.48 -0.05 -11.83
N ALA A 68 8.54 -0.10 -12.64
CA ALA A 68 8.43 0.15 -14.08
C ALA A 68 8.02 -1.10 -14.90
N GLY A 69 7.94 -2.28 -14.29
CA GLY A 69 7.68 -3.52 -15.01
C GLY A 69 8.12 -4.77 -14.26
N THR A 70 7.40 -5.09 -13.19
CA THR A 70 7.54 -6.33 -12.43
C THR A 70 6.94 -7.48 -13.24
N ALA A 71 7.80 -8.36 -13.74
CA ALA A 71 7.39 -9.54 -14.51
C ALA A 71 6.63 -10.53 -13.61
N GLY A 72 5.42 -10.89 -14.02
CA GLY A 72 4.65 -12.01 -13.51
C GLY A 72 4.64 -13.17 -14.51
N LEU A 73 3.90 -14.24 -14.19
CA LEU A 73 3.83 -15.43 -15.04
C LEU A 73 3.09 -15.19 -16.37
N TYR A 74 2.02 -14.37 -16.32
CA TYR A 74 1.11 -14.14 -17.45
C TYR A 74 1.16 -12.72 -18.01
N GLY A 75 2.06 -11.88 -17.49
CA GLY A 75 2.10 -10.48 -17.86
C GLY A 75 3.09 -9.69 -17.02
N THR A 76 3.06 -8.38 -17.18
CA THR A 76 3.94 -7.44 -16.47
C THR A 76 3.10 -6.41 -15.74
N PHE A 77 3.41 -6.19 -14.47
CA PHE A 77 2.79 -5.16 -13.63
C PHE A 77 3.69 -3.94 -13.51
N ALA A 78 3.13 -2.74 -13.59
CA ALA A 78 3.82 -1.50 -13.29
C ALA A 78 2.91 -0.59 -12.46
N ILE A 79 3.51 0.28 -11.63
CA ILE A 79 2.82 1.31 -10.86
C ILE A 79 3.72 2.53 -10.75
N ASP A 80 3.16 3.73 -10.89
CA ASP A 80 3.90 4.98 -10.68
C ASP A 80 3.78 5.48 -9.23
N ALA A 81 4.42 6.61 -8.94
CA ALA A 81 4.41 7.22 -7.60
C ALA A 81 3.02 7.76 -7.20
N ASP A 82 2.16 8.04 -8.18
CA ASP A 82 0.80 8.55 -7.99
C ASP A 82 -0.22 7.40 -7.81
N GLY A 83 0.24 6.15 -7.89
CA GLY A 83 -0.58 4.95 -7.72
C GLY A 83 -1.29 4.50 -8.99
N ALA A 84 -1.04 5.13 -10.15
CA ALA A 84 -1.56 4.64 -11.41
C ALA A 84 -0.79 3.38 -11.81
N TRP A 85 -1.53 2.28 -11.97
CA TRP A 85 -0.96 0.98 -12.27
C TRP A 85 -1.44 0.44 -13.60
N THR A 86 -0.61 -0.39 -14.21
CA THR A 86 -0.91 -1.12 -15.44
C THR A 86 -0.54 -2.58 -15.28
N TYR A 87 -1.39 -3.46 -15.80
CA TYR A 87 -1.08 -4.85 -16.06
C TYR A 87 -1.14 -5.09 -17.57
N THR A 88 -0.04 -5.56 -18.14
CA THR A 88 0.06 -5.90 -19.56
C THR A 88 0.24 -7.40 -19.70
N ALA A 89 -0.75 -8.09 -20.26
CA ALA A 89 -0.67 -9.52 -20.51
C ALA A 89 0.43 -9.85 -21.53
N SER A 90 1.08 -11.01 -21.36
CA SER A 90 2.20 -11.43 -22.22
C SER A 90 1.73 -12.03 -23.55
N SER A 91 0.54 -12.60 -23.57
CA SER A 91 -0.15 -13.09 -24.76
C SER A 91 -1.67 -12.98 -24.52
N ALA A 92 -2.47 -13.48 -25.46
CA ALA A 92 -3.92 -13.61 -25.27
C ALA A 92 -4.30 -14.68 -24.25
N HIS A 93 -3.38 -15.60 -23.94
CA HIS A 93 -3.57 -16.72 -23.02
C HIS A 93 -4.74 -17.65 -23.36
N ASP A 94 -4.98 -17.90 -24.66
CA ASP A 94 -5.98 -18.82 -25.23
C ASP A 94 -6.00 -20.24 -24.59
N GLU A 95 -4.96 -20.61 -23.83
CA GLU A 95 -4.89 -21.81 -23.01
C GLU A 95 -5.71 -21.79 -21.70
N PHE A 96 -6.21 -20.64 -21.26
CA PHE A 96 -6.96 -20.53 -20.00
C PHE A 96 -8.33 -21.20 -20.09
N VAL A 97 -8.71 -21.85 -18.99
CA VAL A 97 -9.94 -22.62 -18.89
C VAL A 97 -10.91 -21.94 -17.93
N ALA A 98 -12.14 -21.73 -18.40
CA ALA A 98 -13.21 -21.12 -17.61
C ALA A 98 -13.41 -21.83 -16.26
N GLY A 99 -13.49 -21.03 -15.18
CA GLY A 99 -13.66 -21.54 -13.81
C GLY A 99 -12.36 -22.01 -13.14
N THR A 100 -11.21 -21.90 -13.81
CA THR A 100 -9.89 -22.19 -13.22
C THR A 100 -9.23 -20.91 -12.73
N THR A 101 -8.62 -20.96 -11.55
CA THR A 101 -7.80 -19.87 -11.02
C THR A 101 -6.34 -20.09 -11.43
N TYR A 102 -5.74 -19.09 -12.06
CA TYR A 102 -4.32 -19.03 -12.37
C TYR A 102 -3.66 -17.97 -11.47
N THR A 103 -2.46 -18.28 -10.93
CA THR A 103 -1.70 -17.41 -10.01
C THR A 103 -0.25 -17.30 -10.43
#